data_AF-A0AAE2Y217-F1
#
_entry.id   AF-A0AAE2Y217-F1
#
_cell.length_a   1.000
_cell.length_b   1.000
_cell.length_c   1.000
_cell.angle_alpha   90.00
_cell.angle_beta   90.00
_cell.angle_gamma   90.00
#
_symmetry.space_group_name_H-M   'P 1'
#
loop_
_entity.id
_entity.type
_entity.pdbx_description
1 polymer ?
#
loop_
_entity_poly.entity_id
_entity_poly.type
_entity_poly.pdbx_seq_one_letter_code
_entity_poly.pdbx_strand_id
1 'polypeptide(L)'
;ASNWFWVSMKESPFLLIPAIYGLYVVSKKNTHFTNLILAWAIVLSFLVFATGNADSYRFYILYPLGILASFGTYDILGRADGFLHRRFRWKRRGVFLYVVVPVLLCLLVFSSTLPEAFDGMYLQRPNGLAMMQVYWVYWVYGYNNPNIVVLFYDPPAKPLEYSWDSHIEGFARAYIGFDSLYFGNLTGLLLGYPDSFGRTFDISNRTIILTSELYRLTPLELSMSKEVNCLGIYFVTSINVSSDCL
;
A
#
# COMPACT_ATOMS: atom_id res chain seq x y z
N ALA A 1 -12.66 0.99 7.02
CA ALA A 1 -12.69 -0.20 7.91
C ALA A 1 -11.60 -0.07 8.96
N SER A 2 -11.95 -0.26 10.24
CA SER A 2 -11.21 0.14 11.46
C SER A 2 -10.17 -0.88 11.95
N ASN A 3 -9.55 -1.66 11.06
CA ASN A 3 -8.69 -2.76 11.47
C ASN A 3 -7.21 -2.36 11.54
N TRP A 4 -6.83 -1.30 12.27
CA TRP A 4 -5.42 -0.85 12.36
C TRP A 4 -4.42 -1.98 12.73
N PHE A 5 -4.88 -3.05 13.38
CA PHE A 5 -4.09 -4.23 13.75
C PHE A 5 -3.87 -5.24 12.60
N TRP A 6 -4.43 -5.02 11.40
CA TRP A 6 -4.37 -5.97 10.29
C TRP A 6 -2.93 -6.33 9.90
N VAL A 7 -2.00 -5.36 9.98
CA VAL A 7 -0.57 -5.58 9.70
C VAL A 7 0.07 -6.50 10.73
N SER A 8 -0.28 -6.35 12.01
CA SER A 8 0.25 -7.23 13.07
C SER A 8 -0.20 -8.69 12.92
N MET A 9 -1.33 -8.95 12.24
CA MET A 9 -1.79 -10.30 11.92
C MET A 9 -1.05 -10.93 10.72
N LYS A 10 -0.32 -10.13 9.95
CA LYS A 10 0.50 -10.57 8.80
C LYS A 10 1.96 -10.81 9.16
N GLU A 11 2.37 -10.44 10.37
CA GLU A 11 3.74 -10.65 10.82
C GLU A 11 4.01 -12.12 11.17
N SER A 12 5.24 -12.55 10.90
CA SER A 12 5.63 -13.94 11.17
C SER A 12 5.64 -14.21 12.68
N PRO A 13 4.96 -15.27 13.17
CA PRO A 13 5.02 -15.65 14.58
C PRO A 13 6.45 -16.01 15.02
N PHE A 14 7.30 -16.45 14.09
CA PHE A 14 8.71 -16.72 14.33
C PHE A 14 9.53 -15.45 14.64
N LEU A 15 9.04 -14.28 14.24
CA LEU A 15 9.63 -12.98 14.57
C LEU A 15 8.96 -12.36 15.81
N LEU A 16 7.63 -12.38 15.86
CA LEU A 16 6.86 -11.74 16.93
C LEU A 16 7.10 -12.36 18.30
N ILE A 17 7.10 -13.69 18.41
CA ILE A 17 7.25 -14.36 19.71
C ILE A 17 8.62 -14.04 20.35
N PRO A 18 9.76 -14.18 19.64
CA PRO A 18 11.04 -13.74 20.16
C PRO A 18 11.11 -12.25 20.44
N ALA A 19 10.44 -11.40 19.65
CA ALA A 19 10.43 -9.95 19.87
C ALA A 19 9.70 -9.56 21.16
N ILE A 20 8.51 -10.14 21.42
CA ILE A 20 7.76 -9.91 22.67
C ILE A 20 8.58 -10.38 23.87
N TYR A 21 9.19 -11.56 23.78
CA TYR A 21 10.07 -12.05 24.84
C TYR A 21 11.31 -11.17 25.00
N GLY A 22 11.87 -10.67 23.90
CA GLY A 22 12.97 -9.73 23.88
C GLY A 22 12.64 -8.41 24.57
N LEU A 23 11.43 -7.87 24.37
CA LEU A 23 10.95 -6.67 25.07
C LEU A 23 10.96 -6.88 26.59
N TYR A 24 10.54 -8.06 27.06
CA TYR A 24 10.63 -8.44 28.47
C TYR A 24 12.09 -8.56 28.96
N VAL A 25 12.99 -9.13 28.15
CA VAL A 25 14.41 -9.23 28.51
C VAL A 25 15.04 -7.84 28.61
N VAL A 26 14.73 -6.96 27.66
CA VAL A 26 15.22 -5.57 27.61
C VAL A 26 14.66 -4.77 28.79
N SER A 27 13.38 -4.94 29.17
CA SER A 27 12.77 -4.24 30.31
C SER A 27 13.39 -4.60 31.67
N LYS A 28 13.98 -5.80 31.77
CA LYS A 28 14.71 -6.22 32.98
C LYS A 28 16.16 -5.72 33.03
N LYS A 29 16.73 -5.28 31.92
CA LYS A 29 18.11 -4.81 31.84
C LYS A 29 18.14 -3.28 31.97
N ASN A 30 18.85 -2.77 32.97
CA ASN A 30 19.00 -1.33 33.18
C ASN A 30 20.32 -0.82 32.58
N THR A 31 20.42 -0.81 31.26
CA THR A 31 21.55 -0.23 30.52
C THR A 31 21.05 0.94 29.68
N HIS A 32 21.91 1.91 29.37
CA HIS A 32 21.52 3.05 28.52
C HIS A 32 20.94 2.60 27.17
N PHE A 33 21.52 1.56 26.56
CA PHE A 33 21.04 1.03 25.29
C PHE A 33 19.66 0.36 25.40
N THR A 34 19.43 -0.44 26.44
CA THR A 34 18.13 -1.10 26.65
C THR A 34 17.03 -0.09 27.00
N ASN A 35 17.37 0.95 27.76
CA ASN A 35 16.46 2.05 28.05
C ASN A 35 16.08 2.83 26.78
N LEU A 36 17.02 3.02 25.85
CA LEU A 36 16.75 3.65 24.55
C LEU A 36 15.79 2.79 23.70
N ILE A 37 16.00 1.47 23.64
CA ILE A 37 15.11 0.55 22.91
C ILE A 37 13.70 0.57 23.51
N LEU A 38 13.58 0.56 24.84
CA LEU A 38 12.29 0.65 25.52
C LEU A 38 11.59 1.97 25.22
N ALA A 39 12.31 3.10 25.32
CA ALA A 39 11.76 4.41 24.99
C ALA A 39 11.28 4.44 23.54
N TRP A 40 12.06 3.90 22.59
CA TRP A 40 11.68 3.77 21.18
C TRP A 40 10.38 2.96 21.01
N ALA A 41 10.28 1.78 21.63
CA ALA A 41 9.08 0.96 21.57
C ALA A 41 7.86 1.64 22.21
N ILE A 42 8.04 2.35 23.33
CA ILE A 42 6.98 3.09 24.02
C ILE A 42 6.47 4.25 23.15
N VAL A 43 7.37 5.05 22.57
CA VAL A 43 7.02 6.18 21.71
C VAL A 43 6.22 5.71 20.50
N LEU A 44 6.67 4.64 19.83
CA LEU A 44 5.95 4.09 18.69
C LEU A 44 4.59 3.51 19.08
N SER A 45 4.51 2.84 20.23
CA SER A 45 3.23 2.35 20.76
C SER A 45 2.26 3.49 21.00
N PHE A 46 2.72 4.58 21.61
CA PHE A 46 1.92 5.78 21.80
C PHE A 46 1.46 6.37 20.46
N LEU A 47 2.34 6.49 19.47
CA LEU A 47 1.97 7.01 18.14
C LEU A 47 0.93 6.15 17.42
N VAL A 48 1.07 4.82 17.48
CA VAL A 48 0.09 3.88 16.89
C VAL A 48 -1.26 4.04 17.58
N PHE A 49 -1.30 4.03 18.91
CA PHE A 49 -2.54 4.17 19.67
C PHE A 49 -3.19 5.55 19.53
N ALA A 50 -2.40 6.63 19.49
CA ALA A 50 -2.91 7.99 19.38
C ALA A 50 -3.52 8.28 18.00
N THR A 51 -2.96 7.68 16.94
CA THR A 51 -3.45 7.91 15.57
C THR A 51 -4.64 7.02 15.21
N GLY A 52 -4.68 5.77 15.68
CA GLY A 52 -5.87 4.89 15.62
C GLY A 52 -6.46 4.61 14.24
N ASN A 53 -5.76 4.97 13.16
CA ASN A 53 -6.25 4.95 11.80
C ASN A 53 -5.59 3.82 11.00
N ALA A 54 -6.15 3.50 9.83
CA ALA A 54 -5.56 2.49 8.95
C ALA A 54 -4.09 2.86 8.61
N ASP A 55 -3.79 4.13 8.34
CA ASP A 55 -2.45 4.63 8.01
C ASP A 55 -1.42 4.52 9.15
N SER A 56 -1.85 4.22 10.37
CA SER A 56 -0.96 4.00 11.52
C SER A 56 0.00 2.83 11.31
N TYR A 57 -0.26 1.94 10.33
CA TYR A 57 0.68 0.89 9.94
C TYR A 57 2.08 1.42 9.58
N ARG A 58 2.18 2.67 9.12
CA ARG A 58 3.48 3.28 8.78
C ARG A 58 4.41 3.39 9.99
N PHE A 59 3.84 3.57 11.18
CA PHE A 59 4.62 3.54 12.43
C PHE A 59 5.00 2.13 12.85
N TYR A 60 4.24 1.11 12.42
CA TYR A 60 4.53 -0.29 12.70
C TYR A 60 5.88 -0.73 12.09
N ILE A 61 6.16 -0.27 10.86
CA ILE A 61 7.42 -0.53 10.15
C ILE A 61 8.65 -0.01 10.92
N LEU A 62 8.46 1.01 11.76
CA LEU A 62 9.53 1.62 12.54
C LEU A 62 9.83 0.87 13.84
N TYR A 63 9.04 -0.15 14.22
CA TYR A 63 9.32 -0.89 15.45
C TYR A 63 10.67 -1.59 15.39
N PRO A 64 11.45 -1.61 16.49
CA PRO A 64 12.71 -2.33 16.56
C PRO A 64 12.51 -3.85 16.70
N LEU A 65 11.59 -4.45 15.94
CA LEU A 65 11.20 -5.86 16.05
C LEU A 65 12.41 -6.80 15.89
N GLY A 66 13.27 -6.56 14.90
CA GLY A 66 14.48 -7.37 14.69
C GLY A 66 15.47 -7.30 15.86
N ILE A 67 15.63 -6.11 16.46
CA ILE A 67 16.51 -5.91 17.62
C ILE A 67 15.93 -6.64 18.83
N LEU A 68 14.64 -6.47 19.11
CA LEU A 68 13.93 -7.16 20.19
C LEU A 68 14.00 -8.68 20.00
N ALA A 69 13.71 -9.18 18.80
CA ALA A 69 13.78 -10.61 18.49
C ALA A 69 15.18 -11.18 18.71
N SER A 70 16.23 -10.39 18.42
CA SER A 70 17.62 -10.77 18.68
C SER A 70 17.91 -10.90 20.18
N PHE A 71 17.44 -9.95 21.00
CA PHE A 71 17.56 -10.04 22.47
C PHE A 71 16.84 -11.28 23.03
N GLY A 72 15.62 -11.53 22.56
CA GLY A 72 14.83 -12.69 22.98
C GLY A 72 15.49 -14.01 22.60
N THR A 73 15.89 -14.14 21.34
CA THR A 73 16.58 -15.33 20.82
C THR A 73 17.89 -15.58 21.57
N TYR A 74 18.70 -14.55 21.82
CA TYR A 74 19.96 -14.67 22.55
C TYR A 74 19.75 -15.19 23.98
N ASP A 75 18.76 -14.67 24.72
CA ASP A 75 18.47 -15.12 26.08
C ASP A 75 17.93 -16.57 26.10
N ILE A 76 17.07 -16.93 25.14
CA ILE A 76 16.57 -18.31 24.99
C ILE A 76 17.73 -19.28 24.73
N LEU A 77 18.63 -18.93 23.82
CA LEU A 77 19.82 -19.75 23.51
C LEU A 77 20.73 -19.91 24.72
N GLY A 78 20.97 -18.84 25.49
CA GLY A 78 21.77 -18.91 26.71
C GLY A 78 21.17 -19.84 27.77
N ARG A 79 19.84 -19.79 27.96
CA ARG A 79 19.13 -20.71 28.87
C ARG A 79 19.16 -22.15 28.38
N ALA A 80 18.95 -22.37 27.08
CA ALA A 80 19.02 -23.68 26.47
C ALA A 80 20.42 -24.29 26.61
N ASP A 81 21.47 -23.51 26.36
CA ASP A 81 22.87 -23.94 26.53
C ASP A 81 23.15 -24.35 27.98
N GLY A 82 22.73 -23.54 28.96
CA GLY A 82 22.89 -23.87 30.38
C GLY A 82 22.17 -25.17 30.79
N PHE A 83 20.97 -25.41 30.27
CA PHE A 83 20.22 -26.65 30.52
C PHE A 83 20.89 -27.88 29.86
N LEU A 84 21.28 -27.76 28.59
CA LEU A 84 21.97 -28.81 27.84
C LEU A 84 23.36 -29.13 28.43
N HIS A 85 24.07 -28.12 28.94
CA HIS A 85 25.34 -28.27 29.62
C HIS A 85 25.22 -29.21 30.82
N ARG A 86 24.23 -28.98 31.68
CA ARG A 86 23.97 -29.81 32.87
C ARG A 86 23.64 -31.26 32.51
N ARG A 87 22.96 -31.51 31.39
CA ARG A 87 22.41 -32.84 31.08
C ARG A 87 23.30 -33.73 30.20
N PHE A 88 24.00 -33.18 29.20
CA PHE A 88 24.58 -34.00 28.11
C PHE A 88 26.09 -33.78 27.82
N ARG A 89 26.81 -32.90 28.57
CA ARG A 89 28.29 -32.66 28.48
C ARG A 89 28.95 -32.70 27.07
N TRP A 90 28.32 -32.15 26.04
CA TRP A 90 28.82 -32.17 24.65
C TRP A 90 29.79 -31.02 24.39
N LYS A 91 30.93 -31.31 23.74
CA LYS A 91 32.08 -30.38 23.61
C LYS A 91 32.01 -29.34 22.49
N ARG A 92 31.19 -29.51 21.44
CA ARG A 92 31.13 -28.59 20.26
C ARG A 92 29.82 -27.76 20.15
N ARG A 93 29.20 -27.44 21.29
CA ARG A 93 27.85 -26.84 21.35
C ARG A 93 27.78 -25.36 21.01
N GLY A 94 28.81 -24.59 21.37
CA GLY A 94 28.78 -23.13 21.22
C GLY A 94 28.58 -22.72 19.75
N VAL A 95 29.30 -23.35 18.84
CA VAL A 95 29.15 -23.06 17.40
C VAL A 95 27.76 -23.47 16.91
N PHE A 96 27.25 -24.63 17.32
CA PHE A 96 25.92 -25.07 16.88
C PHE A 96 24.78 -24.17 17.41
N LEU A 97 24.75 -23.88 18.71
CA LEU A 97 23.69 -23.08 19.32
C LEU A 97 23.74 -21.60 18.92
N TYR A 98 24.93 -21.00 18.82
CA TYR A 98 25.06 -19.57 18.56
C TYR A 98 25.26 -19.21 17.08
N VAL A 99 25.45 -20.19 16.18
CA VAL A 99 25.55 -19.94 14.73
C VAL A 99 24.43 -20.66 13.97
N VAL A 100 24.26 -21.96 14.16
CA VAL A 100 23.29 -22.74 13.36
C VAL A 100 21.85 -22.37 13.71
N VAL A 101 21.52 -22.23 15.00
CA VAL A 101 20.14 -21.92 15.40
C VAL A 101 19.69 -20.53 14.94
N PRO A 102 20.48 -19.45 15.09
CA PRO A 102 20.11 -18.14 14.51
C PRO A 102 19.95 -18.18 13.00
N VAL A 103 20.85 -18.88 12.27
CA VAL A 103 20.74 -19.00 10.81
C VAL A 103 19.45 -19.72 10.41
N LEU A 104 19.10 -20.81 11.08
CA LEU A 104 17.83 -21.52 10.84
C LEU A 104 16.62 -20.65 11.16
N LEU A 105 16.67 -19.85 12.23
CA LEU A 105 15.59 -18.94 12.59
C LEU A 105 15.44 -17.82 11.54
N CYS A 106 16.54 -17.26 11.05
CA CYS A 106 16.53 -16.31 9.94
C CYS A 106 15.92 -16.95 8.67
N LEU A 107 16.32 -18.17 8.32
CA LEU A 107 15.76 -18.88 7.16
C LEU A 107 14.26 -19.16 7.33
N LEU A 108 13.81 -19.52 8.53
CA LEU A 108 12.38 -19.70 8.83
C LEU A 108 11.61 -18.39 8.69
N VAL A 109 12.13 -17.29 9.23
CA VAL A 109 11.53 -15.96 9.07
C VAL A 109 11.46 -15.59 7.60
N PHE A 110 12.55 -15.71 6.83
CA PHE A 110 12.53 -15.43 5.39
C PHE A 110 11.56 -16.34 4.63
N SER A 111 11.53 -17.64 4.91
CA SER A 111 10.64 -18.58 4.22
C SER A 111 9.16 -18.33 4.51
N SER A 112 8.83 -17.77 5.68
CA SER A 112 7.44 -17.44 6.05
C SER A 112 7.03 -16.04 5.59
N THR A 113 7.96 -15.08 5.58
CA THR A 113 7.67 -13.69 5.23
C THR A 113 7.80 -13.39 3.74
N LEU A 114 8.74 -13.99 3.01
CA LEU A 114 8.96 -13.71 1.59
C LEU A 114 7.74 -14.02 0.71
N PRO A 115 7.03 -15.15 0.87
CA PRO A 115 5.84 -15.43 0.08
C PRO A 115 4.71 -14.43 0.34
N GLU A 116 4.59 -13.93 1.57
CA GLU A 116 3.58 -12.93 1.93
C GLU A 116 3.99 -11.49 1.57
N ALA A 117 5.28 -11.19 1.58
CA ALA A 117 5.82 -9.91 1.12
C ALA A 117 5.68 -9.75 -0.41
N PHE A 118 5.60 -10.86 -1.14
CA PHE A 118 5.24 -10.87 -2.55
C PHE A 118 3.71 -10.86 -2.70
N ASP A 119 3.12 -9.69 -2.63
CA ASP A 119 1.75 -9.50 -3.09
C ASP A 119 1.80 -8.99 -4.53
N GLY A 120 1.43 -9.87 -5.46
CA GLY A 120 1.38 -9.59 -6.90
C GLY A 120 0.47 -8.42 -7.26
N MET A 121 -0.43 -8.02 -6.35
CA MET A 121 -1.19 -6.78 -6.52
C MET A 121 -0.25 -5.56 -6.51
N TYR A 122 0.70 -5.44 -5.57
CA TYR A 122 1.55 -4.24 -5.44
C TYR A 122 2.71 -4.12 -6.45
N LEU A 123 2.96 -5.17 -7.24
CA LEU A 123 4.03 -5.20 -8.25
C LEU A 123 3.53 -4.91 -9.68
N GLN A 124 2.24 -4.63 -9.82
CA GLN A 124 1.61 -4.33 -11.09
C GLN A 124 1.84 -2.85 -11.45
N ARG A 125 2.98 -2.61 -12.12
CA ARG A 125 3.23 -1.34 -12.81
C ARG A 125 2.17 -1.23 -13.91
N PRO A 126 1.43 -0.11 -13.99
CA PRO A 126 0.42 0.05 -15.01
C PRO A 126 0.96 -0.23 -16.42
N ASN A 127 0.12 -0.80 -17.29
CA ASN A 127 0.38 -0.99 -18.71
C ASN A 127 1.11 0.25 -19.27
N GLY A 128 2.15 0.02 -20.09
CA GLY A 128 2.94 1.09 -20.68
C GLY A 128 2.07 2.14 -21.38
N LEU A 129 1.00 1.70 -22.06
CA LEU A 129 0.05 2.60 -22.71
C LEU A 129 -0.72 3.46 -21.69
N ALA A 130 -1.22 2.87 -20.60
CA ALA A 130 -1.93 3.59 -19.53
C ALA A 130 -1.02 4.63 -18.87
N MET A 131 0.25 4.28 -18.60
CA MET A 131 1.23 5.24 -18.10
C MET A 131 1.52 6.36 -19.09
N MET A 132 1.63 6.05 -20.39
CA MET A 132 1.83 7.07 -21.42
C MET A 132 0.65 8.04 -21.50
N GLN A 133 -0.59 7.57 -21.34
CA GLN A 133 -1.77 8.44 -21.27
C GLN A 133 -1.71 9.37 -20.05
N VAL A 134 -1.38 8.85 -18.86
CA VAL A 134 -1.20 9.65 -17.63
C VAL A 134 -0.09 10.71 -17.80
N TYR A 135 1.05 10.30 -18.33
CA TYR A 135 2.17 11.22 -18.58
C TYR A 135 1.84 12.28 -19.60
N TRP A 136 1.10 11.93 -20.66
CA TRP A 136 0.68 12.91 -21.65
C TRP A 136 -0.20 13.98 -21.01
N VAL A 137 -1.19 13.59 -20.21
CA VAL A 137 -2.05 14.56 -19.51
C VAL A 137 -1.22 15.45 -18.59
N TYR A 138 -0.32 14.86 -17.80
CA TYR A 138 0.56 15.61 -16.92
C TYR A 138 1.47 16.58 -17.69
N TRP A 139 2.06 16.18 -18.81
CA TRP A 139 2.93 17.05 -19.59
C TRP A 139 2.19 18.18 -20.30
N VAL A 140 0.94 17.96 -20.72
CA VAL A 140 0.14 18.97 -21.42
C VAL A 140 -0.52 19.95 -20.45
N TYR A 141 -1.05 19.46 -19.33
CA TYR A 141 -1.89 20.25 -18.43
C TYR A 141 -1.26 20.51 -17.06
N GLY A 142 -0.24 19.77 -16.67
CA GLY A 142 0.38 19.86 -15.34
C GLY A 142 -0.39 19.14 -14.25
N TYR A 143 0.12 19.24 -13.02
CA TYR A 143 -0.48 18.66 -11.82
C TYR A 143 -1.60 19.56 -11.27
N ASN A 144 -2.73 18.94 -10.91
CA ASN A 144 -3.91 19.52 -10.26
C ASN A 144 -4.46 20.75 -10.99
N ASN A 145 -4.55 20.67 -12.31
CA ASN A 145 -5.05 21.77 -13.13
C ASN A 145 -6.60 21.85 -13.03
N PRO A 146 -7.17 22.97 -12.56
CA PRO A 146 -8.61 23.10 -12.35
C PRO A 146 -9.41 23.17 -13.66
N ASN A 147 -8.76 23.43 -14.80
CA ASN A 147 -9.42 23.58 -16.10
C ASN A 147 -9.67 22.23 -16.81
N ILE A 148 -9.22 21.12 -16.23
CA ILE A 148 -9.44 19.78 -16.77
C ILE A 148 -10.17 18.90 -15.77
N VAL A 149 -10.92 17.94 -16.30
CA VAL A 149 -11.45 16.81 -15.54
C VAL A 149 -11.12 15.55 -16.33
N VAL A 150 -10.32 14.67 -15.74
CA VAL A 150 -9.96 13.38 -16.33
C VAL A 150 -10.87 12.34 -15.70
N LEU A 151 -11.60 11.60 -16.54
CA LEU A 151 -12.42 10.51 -16.04
C LEU A 151 -11.57 9.29 -15.76
N PHE A 152 -11.85 8.70 -14.62
CA PHE A 152 -11.29 7.45 -14.17
C PHE A 152 -12.45 6.51 -13.88
N TYR A 153 -12.48 5.36 -14.54
CA TYR A 153 -13.58 4.43 -14.38
C TYR A 153 -13.51 3.78 -12.99
N ASP A 154 -14.58 3.94 -12.22
CA ASP A 154 -14.77 3.28 -10.93
C ASP A 154 -15.83 2.17 -11.06
N PRO A 155 -15.44 0.88 -11.13
CA PRO A 155 -16.41 -0.20 -11.14
C PRO A 155 -16.87 -0.59 -9.72
N PRO A 156 -18.15 -0.95 -9.57
CA PRO A 156 -18.52 -2.20 -8.93
C PRO A 156 -18.92 -3.19 -10.05
N ALA A 157 -18.25 -4.34 -10.11
CA ALA A 157 -18.51 -5.46 -11.02
C ALA A 157 -17.96 -5.36 -12.47
N LYS A 158 -16.67 -5.69 -12.60
CA LYS A 158 -16.24 -6.79 -13.48
C LYS A 158 -15.15 -7.60 -12.78
N PRO A 159 -15.29 -8.93 -12.65
CA PRO A 159 -14.15 -9.77 -12.33
C PRO A 159 -13.22 -9.84 -13.56
N LEU A 160 -11.97 -9.45 -13.36
CA LEU A 160 -10.77 -10.01 -13.97
C LEU A 160 -10.76 -10.13 -15.51
N GLU A 161 -10.44 -9.03 -16.19
CA GLU A 161 -9.36 -9.14 -17.18
C GLU A 161 -8.06 -8.84 -16.43
N TYR A 162 -7.11 -9.76 -16.51
CA TYR A 162 -5.80 -9.72 -15.84
C TYR A 162 -4.91 -8.52 -16.26
N SER A 163 -5.44 -7.60 -17.07
CA SER A 163 -4.77 -6.48 -17.71
C SER A 163 -5.12 -5.11 -17.12
N TRP A 164 -6.09 -5.02 -16.20
CA TRP A 164 -6.43 -3.75 -15.54
C TRP A 164 -5.61 -3.63 -14.25
N ASP A 165 -4.48 -2.93 -14.35
CA ASP A 165 -3.56 -2.68 -13.25
C ASP A 165 -4.24 -1.87 -12.14
N SER A 166 -4.53 -2.56 -11.04
CA SER A 166 -5.12 -2.05 -9.79
C SER A 166 -4.42 -0.82 -9.18
N HIS A 167 -3.29 -0.37 -9.73
CA HIS A 167 -2.45 0.71 -9.19
C HIS A 167 -2.45 1.98 -10.03
N ILE A 168 -3.03 1.99 -11.24
CA ILE A 168 -3.01 3.18 -12.11
C ILE A 168 -3.73 4.38 -11.48
N GLU A 169 -4.67 4.15 -10.57
CA GLU A 169 -5.30 5.19 -9.74
C GLU A 169 -4.28 5.97 -8.92
N GLY A 170 -3.36 5.28 -8.23
CA GLY A 170 -2.33 5.91 -7.42
C GLY A 170 -1.37 6.75 -8.27
N PHE A 171 -0.99 6.23 -9.44
CA PHE A 171 -0.15 6.97 -10.39
C PHE A 171 -0.90 8.18 -10.98
N ALA A 172 -2.14 8.00 -11.42
CA ALA A 172 -2.96 9.10 -11.93
C ALA A 172 -3.09 10.21 -10.89
N ARG A 173 -3.35 9.87 -9.62
CA ARG A 173 -3.40 10.86 -8.53
C ARG A 173 -2.07 11.58 -8.31
N ALA A 174 -0.95 10.87 -8.38
CA ALA A 174 0.36 11.45 -8.18
C ALA A 174 0.78 12.41 -9.29
N TYR A 175 0.40 12.14 -10.54
CA TYR A 175 0.82 12.94 -11.71
C TYR A 175 -0.23 13.97 -12.14
N ILE A 176 -1.51 13.60 -12.19
CA ILE A 176 -2.59 14.48 -12.67
C ILE A 176 -3.13 15.36 -11.54
N GLY A 177 -3.05 14.88 -10.29
CA GLY A 177 -3.62 15.57 -9.13
C GLY A 177 -5.03 15.11 -8.82
N PHE A 178 -5.36 15.09 -7.53
CA PHE A 178 -6.60 14.51 -7.05
C PHE A 178 -7.83 15.33 -7.47
N ASP A 179 -7.74 16.66 -7.50
CA ASP A 179 -8.88 17.56 -7.80
C ASP A 179 -9.20 17.67 -9.30
N SER A 180 -8.40 17.01 -10.13
CA SER A 180 -8.60 16.91 -11.58
C SER A 180 -9.14 15.54 -12.01
N LEU A 181 -9.33 14.59 -11.09
CA LEU A 181 -9.76 13.22 -11.37
C LEU A 181 -11.19 12.98 -10.89
N TYR A 182 -12.09 12.56 -11.79
CA TYR A 182 -13.45 12.14 -11.46
C TYR A 182 -13.56 10.60 -11.49
N PHE A 183 -13.91 10.01 -10.34
CA PHE A 183 -14.07 8.55 -10.19
C PHE A 183 -15.54 8.15 -10.38
N GLY A 184 -15.91 7.79 -11.60
CA GLY A 184 -17.30 7.48 -11.95
C GLY A 184 -17.51 7.32 -13.44
N ASN A 185 -18.74 7.52 -13.91
CA ASN A 185 -19.10 7.45 -15.32
C ASN A 185 -19.35 8.86 -15.91
N LEU A 186 -19.22 8.97 -17.24
CA LEU A 186 -19.40 10.26 -17.93
C LEU A 186 -20.78 10.86 -17.71
N THR A 187 -21.83 10.06 -17.76
CA THR A 187 -23.20 10.52 -17.54
C THR A 187 -23.36 11.16 -16.15
N GLY A 188 -22.80 10.55 -15.12
CA GLY A 188 -22.82 11.05 -13.75
C GLY A 188 -22.10 12.38 -13.62
N LEU A 189 -20.92 12.50 -14.24
CA LEU A 189 -20.21 13.78 -14.28
C LEU A 189 -21.03 14.87 -14.97
N LEU A 190 -21.63 14.56 -16.12
CA LEU A 190 -22.44 15.51 -16.89
C LEU A 190 -23.73 15.93 -16.17
N LEU A 191 -24.32 15.04 -15.37
CA LEU A 191 -25.49 15.32 -14.53
C LEU A 191 -25.13 15.96 -13.18
N GLY A 192 -23.84 16.19 -12.90
CA GLY A 192 -23.37 16.79 -11.65
C GLY A 192 -23.44 15.85 -10.43
N TYR A 193 -23.49 14.53 -10.66
CA TYR A 193 -23.49 13.55 -9.58
C TYR A 193 -22.11 13.43 -8.93
N PRO A 194 -22.08 13.21 -7.59
CA PRO A 194 -20.84 13.03 -6.89
C PRO A 194 -20.10 11.77 -7.37
N ASP A 195 -18.77 11.83 -7.35
CA ASP A 195 -17.90 10.68 -7.60
C ASP A 195 -17.97 9.67 -6.44
N SER A 196 -17.25 8.55 -6.55
CA SER A 196 -17.21 7.51 -5.51
C SER A 196 -16.64 7.97 -4.16
N PHE A 197 -16.00 9.13 -4.11
CA PHE A 197 -15.50 9.79 -2.90
C PHE A 197 -16.44 10.91 -2.41
N GLY A 198 -17.62 11.08 -3.03
CA GLY A 198 -18.60 12.09 -2.66
C GLY A 198 -18.32 13.49 -3.23
N ARG A 199 -17.41 13.64 -4.20
CA ARG A 199 -16.97 14.93 -4.74
C ARG A 199 -17.75 15.30 -5.99
N THR A 200 -18.17 16.55 -6.06
CA THR A 200 -18.81 17.11 -7.26
C THR A 200 -17.84 18.01 -8.01
N PHE A 201 -18.01 18.07 -9.33
CA PHE A 201 -17.14 18.83 -10.22
C PHE A 201 -18.00 19.81 -11.00
N ASP A 202 -17.65 21.09 -10.97
CA ASP A 202 -18.22 22.07 -11.88
C ASP A 202 -17.54 21.92 -13.26
N ILE A 203 -18.27 21.36 -14.22
CA ILE A 203 -17.75 21.14 -15.58
C ILE A 203 -17.82 22.39 -16.46
N SER A 204 -18.40 23.49 -15.97
CA SER A 204 -18.53 24.73 -16.73
C SER A 204 -17.15 25.24 -17.14
N ASN A 205 -16.90 25.30 -18.45
CA ASN A 205 -15.62 25.69 -19.06
C ASN A 205 -14.42 24.78 -18.78
N ARG A 206 -14.63 23.52 -18.37
CA ARG A 206 -13.54 22.54 -18.21
C ARG A 206 -13.43 21.62 -19.43
N THR A 207 -12.21 21.23 -19.74
CA THR A 207 -11.95 20.17 -20.73
C THR A 207 -12.13 18.82 -20.05
N ILE A 208 -13.08 18.02 -20.53
CA ILE A 208 -13.29 16.66 -20.05
C ILE A 208 -12.45 15.71 -20.91
N ILE A 209 -11.55 14.97 -20.25
CA ILE A 209 -10.59 14.07 -20.89
C ILE A 209 -11.00 12.63 -20.58
N LEU A 210 -11.19 11.82 -21.62
CA LEU A 210 -11.33 10.38 -21.53
C LEU A 210 -10.05 9.74 -22.04
N THR A 211 -9.62 8.68 -21.37
CA THR A 211 -8.41 7.93 -21.74
C THR A 211 -8.79 6.48 -21.87
N SER A 212 -8.41 5.83 -22.98
CA SER A 212 -8.93 4.49 -23.30
C SER A 212 -8.51 3.40 -22.31
N GLU A 213 -7.41 3.61 -21.56
CA GLU A 213 -6.92 2.65 -20.59
C GLU A 213 -7.38 2.95 -19.15
N LEU A 214 -7.73 4.20 -18.83
CA LEU A 214 -8.22 4.58 -17.48
C LEU A 214 -9.74 4.61 -17.41
N TYR A 215 -10.40 4.76 -18.56
CA TYR A 215 -11.84 4.86 -18.66
C TYR A 215 -12.39 3.94 -19.74
N ARG A 216 -13.47 3.21 -19.41
CA ARG A 216 -14.14 2.34 -20.37
C ARG A 216 -14.94 3.16 -21.37
N LEU A 217 -14.38 3.34 -22.57
CA LEU A 217 -15.07 3.97 -23.69
C LEU A 217 -16.13 3.02 -24.28
N THR A 218 -17.41 3.37 -24.14
CA THR A 218 -18.49 2.68 -24.86
C THR A 218 -18.83 3.46 -26.15
N PRO A 219 -19.66 2.91 -27.05
CA PRO A 219 -20.11 3.65 -28.24
C PRO A 219 -20.73 5.01 -27.91
N LEU A 220 -21.37 5.16 -26.74
CA LEU A 220 -21.92 6.43 -26.28
C LEU A 220 -20.80 7.45 -26.06
N GLU A 221 -19.80 7.14 -25.23
CA GLU A 221 -18.70 8.07 -24.98
C GLU A 221 -17.88 8.38 -26.24
N LEU A 222 -17.69 7.38 -27.12
CA LEU A 222 -17.03 7.59 -28.41
C LEU A 222 -17.84 8.54 -29.31
N SER A 223 -19.17 8.47 -29.31
CA SER A 223 -20.01 9.40 -30.10
C SER A 223 -20.02 10.83 -29.55
N MET A 224 -19.73 11.00 -28.26
CA MET A 224 -19.69 12.30 -27.60
C MET A 224 -18.29 12.91 -27.51
N SER A 225 -17.27 12.20 -28.00
CA SER A 225 -15.88 12.61 -27.88
C SER A 225 -15.15 12.59 -29.22
N LYS A 226 -14.01 13.29 -29.25
CA LYS A 226 -13.09 13.35 -30.38
C LYS A 226 -11.73 12.86 -29.94
N GLU A 227 -11.17 11.90 -30.67
CA GLU A 227 -9.80 11.44 -30.47
C GLU A 227 -8.81 12.56 -30.77
N VAL A 228 -7.85 12.75 -29.86
CA VAL A 228 -6.85 13.84 -29.89
C VAL A 228 -5.49 13.33 -30.32
N ASN A 229 -5.18 12.06 -30.02
CA ASN A 229 -3.91 11.45 -30.37
C ASN A 229 -4.02 9.92 -30.50
N CYS A 230 -2.99 9.31 -31.08
CA CYS A 230 -2.89 7.86 -31.25
C CYS A 230 -2.64 7.07 -29.95
N LEU A 231 -2.51 7.76 -28.81
CA LEU A 231 -2.39 7.09 -27.51
C LEU A 231 -3.76 6.68 -26.97
N GLY A 232 -4.88 7.06 -27.60
CA GLY A 232 -6.22 6.79 -27.10
C GLY A 232 -6.71 7.84 -26.10
N ILE A 233 -6.35 9.11 -26.31
CA ILE A 233 -6.86 10.25 -25.53
C ILE A 233 -7.97 10.94 -26.31
N TYR A 234 -9.09 11.20 -25.65
CA TYR A 234 -10.29 11.76 -26.23
C TYR A 234 -10.76 12.97 -25.43
N PHE A 235 -11.25 14.00 -26.13
CA PHE A 235 -11.93 15.14 -25.50
C PHE A 235 -13.42 15.05 -25.75
N VAL A 236 -14.22 15.26 -24.70
CA VAL A 236 -15.68 15.34 -24.85
C VAL A 236 -16.03 16.65 -25.56
N THR A 237 -16.77 16.56 -26.66
CA THR A 237 -17.14 17.71 -27.51
C THR A 237 -18.60 18.11 -27.39
N SER A 238 -19.48 17.18 -26.97
CA SER A 238 -20.90 17.45 -26.76
C SER A 238 -21.22 17.45 -25.27
N ILE A 239 -21.54 18.62 -24.73
CA ILE A 239 -21.93 18.80 -23.31
C ILE A 239 -23.45 18.97 -23.17
N ASN A 240 -24.18 19.17 -24.28
CA ASN A 240 -25.64 19.30 -24.28
C ASN A 240 -26.31 17.92 -24.30
N VAL A 241 -26.34 17.24 -23.15
CA VAL A 241 -27.29 16.15 -22.93
C VAL A 241 -28.59 16.79 -22.42
N SER A 242 -29.53 17.07 -23.33
CA SER A 242 -30.87 17.48 -22.93
C SER A 242 -31.55 16.32 -22.18
N SER A 243 -32.11 16.60 -21.02
CA SER A 243 -32.84 15.67 -20.15
C SER A 243 -34.07 15.00 -20.78
N ASP A 244 -34.40 15.33 -22.03
CA ASP A 244 -35.63 14.91 -22.70
C ASP A 244 -35.51 13.53 -23.39
N CYS A 245 -34.40 12.81 -23.21
CA CYS A 245 -34.14 11.50 -23.82
C CYS A 245 -33.63 10.43 -22.83
N LEU A 246 -34.12 10.45 -21.59
CA LEU A 246 -34.04 9.32 -20.66
C LEU A 246 -35.44 8.84 -20.27
#